data_AF-A0A354ZG30-F1
#
_entry.id   AF-A0A354ZG30-F1
#
_cell.length_a   1.000
_cell.length_b   1.000
_cell.length_c   1.000
_cell.angle_alpha   90.00
_cell.angle_beta   90.00
_cell.angle_gamma   90.00
#
_symmetry.space_group_name_H-M   'P 1'
#
loop_
_entity.id
_entity.type
_entity.pdbx_description
1 polymer ?
#
loop_
_entity_poly.entity_id
_entity_poly.type
_entity_poly.pdbx_seq_one_letter_code
_entity_poly.pdbx_strand_id
1 'polypeptide(L)'
;MLGRPRNGTLAGEAFTFATGRTKESSAPYARDLGVNAPAILCNGARIVDLERNRTLFERDLAFIRFGLTPPSRRAMLDGKD
;
A
#
# COMPACT_ATOMS: atom_id res chain seq x y z
N MET A 1 25.00 13.00 -20.60
CA MET A 1 23.57 13.19 -20.95
C MET A 1 22.75 12.64 -19.78
N LEU A 2 22.30 13.50 -18.87
CA LEU A 2 21.51 13.10 -17.69
C LEU A 2 20.07 12.82 -18.15
N GLY A 3 19.60 11.59 -17.95
CA GLY A 3 18.25 11.16 -18.33
C GLY A 3 17.19 11.99 -17.61
N ARG A 4 16.17 12.44 -18.35
CA ARG A 4 15.04 13.19 -17.80
C ARG A 4 14.27 12.32 -16.77
N PRO A 5 13.97 12.83 -15.56
CA PRO A 5 13.05 12.14 -14.67
C PRO A 5 11.66 12.14 -15.31
N ARG A 6 11.04 10.97 -15.42
CA ARG A 6 9.75 10.79 -16.10
C ARG A 6 8.58 11.52 -15.41
N ASN A 7 8.76 12.01 -14.17
CA ASN A 7 7.65 12.38 -13.28
C ASN A 7 7.79 13.72 -12.53
N GLY A 8 8.62 14.66 -12.98
CA GLY A 8 8.67 16.02 -12.40
C GLY A 8 9.28 16.14 -10.99
N THR A 9 9.69 15.03 -10.38
CA THR A 9 10.39 15.01 -9.09
C THR A 9 11.90 15.29 -9.28
N LEU A 10 12.47 16.17 -8.46
CA LEU A 10 13.93 16.38 -8.45
C LEU A 10 14.62 15.13 -7.90
N ALA A 11 15.87 14.90 -8.30
CA ALA A 11 16.66 13.79 -7.78
C ALA A 11 16.76 13.91 -6.24
N GLY A 12 16.16 12.95 -5.52
CA GLY A 12 16.16 12.89 -4.06
C GLY A 12 14.81 13.14 -3.37
N GLU A 13 13.77 13.58 -4.07
CA GLU A 13 12.45 13.75 -3.43
C GLU A 13 11.63 12.46 -3.49
N ALA A 14 10.85 12.22 -2.43
CA ALA A 14 9.95 11.08 -2.32
C ALA A 14 8.58 11.45 -2.89
N PHE A 15 8.10 10.64 -3.83
CA PHE A 15 6.77 10.74 -4.43
C PHE A 15 6.03 9.42 -4.23
N THR A 16 4.83 9.51 -3.65
CA THR A 16 3.95 8.38 -3.36
C THR A 16 2.48 8.79 -3.42
N PHE A 17 1.56 7.83 -3.35
CA PHE A 17 0.13 8.08 -3.21
C PHE A 17 -0.39 7.64 -1.84
N ALA A 18 -1.38 8.40 -1.36
CA ALA A 18 -2.21 8.09 -0.21
C ALA A 18 -3.66 7.91 -0.66
N THR A 19 -4.25 6.75 -0.43
CA THR A 19 -5.59 6.43 -0.93
C THR A 19 -6.35 5.43 -0.05
N GLY A 20 -7.68 5.47 -0.12
CA GLY A 20 -8.55 4.46 0.49
C GLY A 20 -8.57 3.11 -0.22
N ARG A 21 -7.94 3.02 -1.39
CA ARG A 21 -7.86 1.79 -2.20
C ARG A 21 -6.92 0.76 -1.59
N THR A 22 -7.13 -0.49 -1.97
CA THR A 22 -6.25 -1.63 -1.61
C THR A 22 -5.00 -1.65 -2.49
N LYS A 23 -4.08 -2.58 -2.20
CA LYS A 23 -2.86 -2.79 -2.98
C LYS A 23 -3.18 -3.22 -4.41
N GLU A 24 -4.09 -4.17 -4.58
CA GLU A 24 -4.46 -4.78 -5.86
C GLU A 24 -5.08 -3.73 -6.79
N SER A 25 -5.90 -2.85 -6.23
CA SER A 25 -6.54 -1.76 -6.99
C SER A 25 -5.63 -0.56 -7.23
N SER A 26 -4.56 -0.39 -6.46
CA SER A 26 -3.63 0.75 -6.60
C SER A 26 -2.40 0.42 -7.45
N ALA A 27 -1.95 -0.84 -7.43
CA ALA A 27 -0.71 -1.27 -8.07
C ALA A 27 -0.60 -0.97 -9.58
N PRO A 28 -1.67 -1.06 -10.40
CA PRO A 28 -1.58 -0.71 -11.82
C PRO A 28 -1.17 0.75 -12.05
N TYR A 29 -1.71 1.68 -11.27
CA TYR A 29 -1.45 3.11 -11.39
C TYR A 29 -0.06 3.52 -10.89
N ALA A 30 0.50 2.72 -9.97
CA ALA A 30 1.77 3.00 -9.32
C ALA A 30 2.94 3.13 -10.30
N ARG A 31 2.97 2.20 -11.26
CA ARG A 31 4.02 2.14 -12.28
C ARG A 31 3.92 3.29 -13.27
N ASP A 32 2.70 3.62 -13.69
CA ASP A 32 2.45 4.67 -14.68
C ASP A 32 2.82 6.05 -14.13
N LEU A 33 2.53 6.30 -12.86
CA LEU A 33 2.87 7.53 -12.15
C LEU A 33 4.32 7.58 -11.64
N GLY A 34 5.07 6.49 -11.83
CA GLY A 34 6.41 6.20 -11.30
C GLY A 34 6.66 6.75 -9.89
N VAL A 35 5.87 6.23 -8.96
CA VAL A 35 6.11 6.35 -7.53
C VAL A 35 7.43 5.69 -7.14
N ASN A 36 8.16 6.32 -6.23
CA ASN A 36 9.51 5.93 -5.80
C ASN A 36 9.63 5.71 -4.28
N ALA A 37 8.51 5.78 -3.56
CA ALA A 37 8.43 5.61 -2.11
C ALA A 37 7.24 4.71 -1.73
N PRO A 38 7.20 4.16 -0.50
CA PRO A 38 6.11 3.30 -0.06
C PRO A 38 4.74 3.99 -0.14
N ALA A 39 3.73 3.26 -0.59
CA ALA A 39 2.35 3.70 -0.74
C ALA A 39 1.58 3.65 0.59
N ILE A 40 0.73 4.65 0.82
CA ILE A 40 -0.20 4.71 1.96
C ILE A 40 -1.58 4.27 1.46
N LEU A 41 -2.02 3.08 1.87
CA LEU A 41 -3.21 2.42 1.34
C LEU A 41 -4.26 2.21 2.43
N CYS A 42 -5.49 1.88 2.02
CA CYS A 42 -6.62 1.66 2.92
C CYS A 42 -6.78 2.81 3.95
N ASN A 43 -6.65 4.06 3.50
CA ASN A 43 -6.70 5.26 4.34
C ASN A 43 -5.64 5.29 5.46
N GLY A 44 -4.48 4.68 5.22
CA GLY A 44 -3.38 4.61 6.18
C GLY A 44 -3.37 3.36 7.05
N ALA A 45 -4.31 2.44 6.87
CA ALA A 45 -4.26 1.14 7.54
C ALA A 45 -3.11 0.26 7.02
N ARG A 46 -2.56 0.54 5.83
CA ARG A 46 -1.38 -0.16 5.30
C ARG A 46 -0.35 0.81 4.72
N ILE A 47 0.93 0.50 4.94
CA ILE A 47 2.05 1.10 4.20
C ILE A 47 2.75 -0.01 3.44
N VAL A 48 2.85 0.12 2.12
CA VAL A 48 3.32 -0.97 1.23
C VAL A 48 4.42 -0.45 0.30
N ASP A 49 5.55 -1.14 0.30
CA ASP A 49 6.55 -1.05 -0.77
C ASP A 49 6.03 -1.87 -1.96
N LEU A 50 5.52 -1.17 -2.98
CA LEU A 50 4.91 -1.79 -4.15
C LEU A 50 5.94 -2.38 -5.11
N GLU A 51 7.18 -1.89 -5.11
CA GLU A 51 8.27 -2.43 -5.93
C GLU A 51 8.71 -3.79 -5.38
N ARG A 52 8.93 -3.86 -4.07
CA ARG A 52 9.33 -5.10 -3.38
C ARG A 52 8.15 -5.98 -2.98
N ASN A 53 6.93 -5.58 -3.34
CA ASN A 53 5.70 -6.27 -2.99
C ASN A 53 5.57 -6.56 -1.48
N ARG A 54 6.04 -5.64 -0.63
CA ARG A 54 6.22 -5.87 0.81
C ARG A 54 5.37 -4.90 1.63
N THR A 55 4.58 -5.44 2.55
CA THR A 55 3.90 -4.65 3.58
C THR A 55 4.91 -4.23 4.66
N LEU A 56 5.05 -2.92 4.86
CA LEU A 56 5.92 -2.33 5.89
C LEU A 56 5.17 -2.06 7.19
N PHE A 57 3.87 -1.76 7.07
CA PHE A 57 2.99 -1.51 8.19
C PHE A 57 1.57 -1.97 7.86
N GLU A 58 0.89 -2.54 8.85
CA GLU A 58 -0.51 -2.93 8.78
C GLU A 58 -1.17 -2.69 10.13
N ARG A 59 -2.40 -2.16 10.10
CA ARG A 59 -3.26 -2.03 11.27
C ARG A 59 -4.68 -2.42 10.89
N ASP A 60 -5.10 -3.58 11.38
CA ASP A 60 -6.46 -4.07 11.22
C ASP A 60 -7.40 -3.53 12.29
N LEU A 61 -8.69 -3.54 11.97
CA LEU A 61 -9.73 -3.29 12.95
C LEU A 61 -9.89 -4.52 13.83
N ALA A 62 -9.82 -4.34 15.15
CA ALA A 62 -10.15 -5.41 16.07
C ALA A 62 -11.65 -5.71 15.98
N PHE A 63 -12.01 -6.93 15.56
CA PHE A 63 -13.41 -7.38 15.44
C PHE A 63 -14.24 -7.08 16.70
N ILE A 64 -13.67 -7.36 17.87
CA ILE A 64 -14.30 -7.14 19.18
C ILE A 64 -14.68 -5.67 19.39
N ARG A 65 -13.84 -4.72 18.93
CA ARG A 65 -14.09 -3.29 19.10
C ARG A 65 -15.34 -2.81 18.36
N PHE A 66 -15.77 -3.54 17.33
CA PHE A 66 -16.92 -3.20 16.51
C PHE A 66 -18.10 -4.17 16.69
N GLY A 67 -18.07 -5.01 17.73
CA GLY A 67 -19.12 -6.01 17.96
C GLY A 67 -19.19 -7.10 16.88
N LEU A 68 -18.12 -7.28 16.11
CA LEU A 68 -18.02 -8.30 15.08
C LEU A 68 -17.44 -9.59 15.67
N THR A 69 -17.95 -10.74 15.24
CA THR A 69 -17.32 -12.03 15.55
C THR A 69 -16.08 -12.20 14.66
N PRO A 70 -14.88 -12.47 15.22
CA PRO A 70 -13.71 -12.73 14.40
C PRO A 70 -13.91 -13.98 13.54
N PRO A 71 -13.39 -14.00 12.30
CA PRO A 71 -13.48 -15.16 11.43
C PRO A 71 -12.71 -16.35 12.03
N SER A 72 -13.03 -17.56 11.57
CA SER A 72 -12.35 -18.77 12.02
C SER A 72 -10.83 -18.66 11.79
N ARG A 73 -10.03 -19.31 12.64
CA ARG A 73 -8.57 -19.27 12.53
C ARG A 73 -8.06 -19.65 11.14
N ARG A 74 -8.76 -20.57 10.46
CA ARG A 74 -8.49 -20.99 9.08
C ARG A 74 -8.68 -19.81 8.10
N ALA A 75 -9.84 -19.18 8.14
CA ALA A 75 -10.16 -18.03 7.29
C ALA A 75 -9.24 -16.82 7.53
N MET A 76 -8.69 -16.68 8.73
CA MET A 76 -7.74 -15.61 9.05
C MET A 76 -6.33 -15.84 8.50
N LEU A 77 -5.97 -17.09 8.18
CA LEU A 77 -4.70 -17.45 7.53
C LEU A 77 -4.81 -17.38 6.01
N ASP A 78 -5.96 -17.75 5.45
CA ASP A 78 -6.21 -17.77 4.00
C ASP A 78 -6.34 -16.36 3.38
N GLY A 79 -6.43 -15.30 4.20
CA GLY A 79 -6.57 -13.90 3.75
C GLY A 79 -5.30 -13.05 3.85
N LYS A 80 -4.13 -13.65 4.10
CA LYS A 80 -2.85 -12.93 4.32
C LYS A 80 -1.84 -13.02 3.16
N ASP A 81 -2.32 -13.25 1.94
CA ASP A 81 -1.50 -13.31 0.73
C ASP A 81 -1.12 -11.93 0.16
#